data_AF-A0AAV5IHX5-F1
#
_entry.id   AF-A0AAV5IHX5-F1
#
_cell.length_a   1.000
_cell.length_b   1.000
_cell.length_c   1.000
_cell.angle_alpha   90.00
_cell.angle_beta   90.00
_cell.angle_gamma   90.00
#
_symmetry.space_group_name_H-M   'P 1'
#
loop_
_entity.id
_entity.type
_entity.pdbx_description
1 polymer ?
#
loop_
_entity_poly.entity_id
_entity_poly.type
_entity_poly.pdbx_seq_one_letter_code
_entity_poly.pdbx_strand_id
1 'polypeptide(L)' 'MDNDGREVQVILAMIERGFEFAKALTLVPELFTVENGLLTPTFKIKRPQAKAYLAEAIANMCAEVSASDPTPRRMS' A
#
# COMPACT_ATOMS: atom_id res chain seq x y z
N MET A 1 4.97 -27.30 14.58
CA MET A 1 3.60 -26.75 14.42
C MET A 1 3.82 -25.30 14.07
N ASP A 2 4.26 -25.12 12.84
CA ASP A 2 4.98 -23.93 12.43
C ASP A 2 3.92 -23.13 11.70
N ASN A 3 3.41 -22.12 12.40
CA ASN A 3 2.34 -21.25 11.94
C ASN A 3 2.91 -20.29 10.88
N ASP A 4 3.40 -20.85 9.78
CA ASP A 4 4.03 -20.15 8.66
C ASP A 4 2.95 -19.57 7.73
N GLY A 5 1.81 -19.18 8.31
CA GLY A 5 0.77 -18.38 7.67
C GLY A 5 1.24 -16.94 7.46
N ARG A 6 2.35 -16.76 6.74
CA ARG A 6 2.76 -15.47 6.17
C ARG A 6 1.78 -15.11 5.06
N GLU A 7 0.53 -14.86 5.41
CA GLU A 7 -0.40 -14.12 4.57
C GLU A 7 0.02 -12.65 4.65
N VAL A 8 1.11 -12.31 3.95
CA VAL A 8 1.55 -10.93 3.83
C VAL A 8 0.47 -10.20 3.05
N GLN A 9 -0.33 -9.37 3.73
CA GLN A 9 -1.34 -8.57 3.04
C GLN A 9 -0.62 -7.52 2.20
N VAL A 10 -0.71 -7.67 0.89
CA VAL A 10 -0.18 -6.72 -0.08
C VAL A 10 -1.11 -5.51 -0.10
N ILE A 11 -0.62 -4.38 0.41
CA ILE A 11 -1.38 -3.14 0.35
C ILE A 11 -0.93 -2.36 -0.89
N LEU A 12 -1.84 -2.29 -1.85
CA LEU A 12 -1.68 -1.55 -3.09
C LEU A 12 -2.01 -0.07 -2.87
N ALA A 13 -1.00 0.79 -2.89
CA ALA A 13 -1.19 2.24 -2.99
C ALA A 13 -1.06 2.68 -4.45
N MET A 14 -2.19 3.01 -5.08
CA MET A 14 -2.25 3.61 -6.42
C MET A 14 -2.05 5.12 -6.33
N ILE A 15 -0.94 5.64 -6.88
CA ILE A 15 -0.79 7.09 -7.09
C ILE A 15 -0.21 7.38 -8.49
N GLU A 16 -1.00 8.19 -9.19
CA GLU A 16 -0.78 8.97 -10.41
C GLU A 16 -0.56 8.29 -11.78
N ARG A 17 -1.60 8.53 -12.62
CA ARG A 17 -1.80 8.31 -14.07
C ARG A 17 -2.15 6.87 -14.47
N GLY A 18 -3.42 6.66 -14.85
CA GLY A 18 -3.97 5.38 -15.33
C GLY A 18 -4.24 4.41 -14.17
N PHE A 19 -5.52 4.14 -13.90
CA PHE A 19 -5.99 3.46 -12.68
C PHE A 19 -5.84 1.94 -12.71
N GLU A 20 -4.88 1.40 -13.47
CA GLU A 20 -4.83 -0.03 -13.80
C GLU A 20 -3.58 -0.73 -13.23
N PHE A 21 -2.51 0.00 -12.85
CA PHE A 21 -1.26 -0.61 -12.40
C PHE A 21 -0.65 0.02 -11.15
N ALA A 22 -0.17 -0.85 -10.25
CA ALA A 22 0.65 -0.52 -9.09
C ALA A 22 2.05 -0.05 -9.52
N LYS A 23 2.57 1.04 -8.95
CA LYS A 23 3.97 1.45 -9.14
C LYS A 23 4.89 1.03 -7.99
N ALA A 24 4.34 0.92 -6.79
CA ALA A 24 5.04 0.51 -5.58
C ALA A 24 4.09 -0.24 -4.65
N LEU A 25 4.66 -1.09 -3.79
CA LEU A 25 3.93 -1.88 -2.80
C LEU A 25 4.66 -1.79 -1.45
N THR A 26 3.90 -1.66 -0.37
CA THR A 26 4.42 -1.85 0.99
C THR A 26 3.89 -3.16 1.55
N LEU A 27 4.79 -3.97 2.12
CA LEU A 27 4.45 -5.18 2.85
C LEU A 27 4.46 -4.87 4.34
N VAL A 28 3.36 -5.14 5.03
CA VAL A 28 3.21 -4.91 6.46
C VAL A 28 3.06 -6.28 7.15
N PRO A 29 3.83 -6.57 8.21
CA PRO A 29 3.73 -7.84 8.92
C PRO A 29 2.47 -7.94 9.80
N GLU A 30 1.93 -6.78 10.21
CA GLU A 30 0.67 -6.71 10.96
C GLU A 30 -0.54 -6.84 10.02
N LEU A 31 -1.43 -7.78 10.34
CA LEU A 31 -2.67 -8.00 9.60
C LEU A 31 -3.71 -6.94 9.95
N PHE A 32 -4.58 -6.63 9.00
CA PHE A 32 -5.78 -5.85 9.29
C PHE A 32 -6.81 -6.75 9.95
N THR A 33 -7.34 -6.31 11.09
CA THR A 33 -8.32 -7.07 11.85
C THR A 33 -9.49 -6.18 12.27
N VAL A 34 -10.56 -6.80 12.77
CA VAL A 34 -11.68 -6.03 13.34
C VAL A 34 -11.23 -5.42 14.68
N GLU A 35 -10.40 -6.16 15.41
CA GLU A 35 -9.87 -5.86 16.74
C GLU A 35 -8.92 -4.66 16.73
N ASN A 36 -8.03 -4.55 15.74
CA ASN A 36 -7.16 -3.36 15.58
C ASN A 36 -7.88 -2.19 14.88
N GLY A 37 -9.18 -2.35 14.61
CA GLY A 37 -10.04 -1.27 14.11
C GLY A 37 -9.82 -0.92 12.64
N LEU A 38 -9.03 -1.70 11.90
CA LEU A 38 -8.74 -1.47 10.47
C LEU A 38 -9.77 -2.13 9.55
N LEU A 39 -10.52 -3.11 10.04
CA LEU A 39 -11.65 -3.73 9.32
C LEU A 39 -13.01 -3.37 9.92
N THR A 40 -14.04 -3.39 9.06
CA THR A 40 -15.45 -3.48 9.48
C THR A 40 -15.77 -4.89 9.98
N PRO A 41 -16.87 -5.11 10.73
CA PRO A 41 -17.31 -6.45 11.11
C PRO A 41 -17.56 -7.40 9.92
N THR A 42 -17.72 -6.85 8.71
CA THR A 42 -17.86 -7.58 7.45
C THR A 42 -16.55 -7.76 6.69
N PHE A 43 -15.40 -7.62 7.38
CA PHE A 43 -14.05 -7.77 6.84
C PHE A 43 -13.71 -6.85 5.66
N LYS A 44 -14.35 -5.68 5.58
CA LYS A 44 -13.97 -4.64 4.61
C LYS A 44 -13.01 -3.65 5.26
N ILE A 45 -12.03 -3.16 4.49
CA ILE A 45 -11.08 -2.15 4.98
C ILE A 45 -11.79 -0.84 5.31
N LYS A 46 -11.53 -0.31 6.51
CA LYS A 46 -11.90 1.04 6.91
C LYS A 46 -10.88 2.03 6.34
N ARG A 47 -11.18 2.57 5.14
CA ARG A 47 -10.25 3.37 4.34
C ARG A 47 -9.61 4.55 5.10
N PRO A 48 -10.33 5.39 5.87
CA PRO A 48 -9.71 6.50 6.59
C PRO A 48 -8.66 6.05 7.61
N GLN A 49 -8.97 4.98 8.35
CA GLN A 49 -8.11 4.41 9.39
C GLN A 49 -6.87 3.75 8.78
N ALA A 50 -7.07 2.94 7.72
CA ALA A 50 -5.96 2.33 7.00
C ALA A 50 -5.05 3.38 6.34
N LYS A 51 -5.61 4.47 5.80
CA LYS A 51 -4.83 5.59 5.25
C LYS A 51 -3.99 6.27 6.33
N ALA A 52 -4.56 6.50 7.51
CA ALA A 52 -3.82 7.09 8.63
C ALA A 52 -2.70 6.16 9.13
N TYR A 53 -2.99 4.86 9.26
CA TYR A 53 -2.02 3.84 9.66
C TYR A 53 -0.83 3.75 8.69
N LEU A 54 -1.08 3.88 7.38
CA LEU A 54 -0.05 3.77 6.33
C LEU A 54 0.51 5.12 5.87
N ALA A 55 0.20 6.22 6.54
CA ALA A 55 0.49 7.56 6.02
C ALA A 55 1.99 7.75 5.70
N GLU A 56 2.86 7.30 6.61
CA GLU A 56 4.31 7.36 6.43
C GLU A 56 4.79 6.47 5.28
N ALA A 57 4.32 5.21 5.22
CA ALA A 57 4.68 4.29 4.16
C ALA A 57 4.24 4.80 2.76
N ILE A 58 3.05 5.39 2.67
CA ILE A 58 2.57 6.02 1.43
C ILE A 58 3.45 7.20 1.05
N ALA A 59 3.79 8.08 2.01
CA ALA A 59 4.67 9.23 1.75
C ALA A 59 6.04 8.79 1.23
N ASN A 60 6.64 7.77 1.85
CA ASN A 60 7.93 7.22 1.44
C ASN A 60 7.85 6.60 0.04
N MET A 61 6.84 5.77 -0.23
CA MET A 61 6.64 5.20 -1.58
C MET A 61 6.45 6.29 -2.65
N CYS A 62 5.72 7.36 -2.34
CA CYS A 62 5.56 8.48 -3.27
C CYS A 62 6.88 9.19 -3.56
N ALA A 63 7.70 9.42 -2.53
CA ALA A 63 9.03 10.01 -2.69
C ALA A 63 9.95 9.13 -3.54
N GLU A 64 9.97 7.82 -3.28
CA GLU A 64 10.77 6.84 -4.02
C GLU A 64 10.34 6.73 -5.49
N VAL A 65 9.03 6.64 -5.76
CA VAL A 65 8.50 6.60 -7.13
C VAL A 65 8.84 7.89 -7.89
N SER A 66 8.74 9.05 -7.22
CA SER A 66 9.10 10.34 -7.83
C SER A 66 10.59 10.46 -8.13
N ALA A 67 11.46 9.89 -7.30
CA ALA A 67 12.90 9.90 -7.50
C ALA A 67 13.36 8.91 -8.58
N SER A 68 12.59 7.85 -8.81
CA SER A 68 12.93 6.77 -9.73
C SER A 68 12.32 6.90 -11.13
N ASP A 69 11.37 7.81 -11.36
CA ASP A 69 10.73 8.02 -12.67
C ASP A 69 11.75 8.59 -13.69
N PRO A 70 12.29 7.78 -14.62
CA PRO A 70 13.15 8.29 -15.66
C PRO A 70 12.20 8.73 -16.78
N THR A 71 11.66 9.95 -16.69
CA THR A 71 10.87 10.50 -17.78
C THR A 71 11.69 10.32 -19.07
N PRO A 72 11.19 9.61 -20.10
CA PRO A 72 11.95 9.50 -21.33
C PRO A 72 12.11 10.93 -21.84
N ARG A 73 13.34 11.45 -21.86
CA ARG A 73 13.63 12.66 -22.62
C ARG A 73 13.17 12.33 -24.03
N ARG A 74 12.07 12.94 -24.44
CA ARG A 74 11.60 12.90 -25.82
C ARG A 74 12.77 13.42 -26.64
N MET A 75 13.53 12.52 -27.25
CA MET A 75 14.58 12.89 -28.19
C MET A 75 13.84 13.49 -29.38
N SER A 76 13.87 14.82 -29.44
CA SER A 76 13.43 15.65 -30.56
C SER A 76 14.30 15.42 -31.77
#